data_AF-A0A401QLT1-F1
#
_entry.id   AF-A0A401QLT1-F1
#
_cell.length_a   1.000
_cell.length_b   1.000
_cell.length_c   1.000
_cell.angle_alpha   90.00
_cell.angle_beta   90.00
_cell.angle_gamma   90.00
#
_symmetry.space_group_name_H-M   'P 1'
#
loop_
_entity.id
_entity.type
_entity.pdbx_description
1 polymer ?
#
loop_
_entity_poly.entity_id
_entity_poly.type
_entity_poly.pdbx_seq_one_letter_code
_entity_poly.pdbx_strand_id
1 'polypeptide(L)' 'HEDDVQHFKVLRDGKGHYFLWSEKFDSLNKLVEYYKGSSISKTTQIYLRDSKKEAKVRTGVT' A
#
# COMPACT_ATOMS: atom_id res chain seq x y z
N HIS A 1 -0.20 14.84 -12.62
CA HIS A 1 -1.16 15.62 -11.81
C HIS A 1 -1.12 15.04 -10.40
N GLU A 2 -1.41 15.79 -9.33
CA GLU A 2 -1.45 15.22 -7.97
C GLU A 2 -2.55 14.14 -7.80
N ASP A 3 -3.47 14.05 -8.77
CA ASP A 3 -4.52 13.02 -8.89
C ASP A 3 -4.12 11.75 -9.68
N ASP A 4 -2.88 11.64 -10.16
CA ASP A 4 -2.45 10.43 -10.87
C ASP A 4 -2.29 9.23 -9.93
N VAL A 5 -2.91 8.11 -10.30
CA VAL A 5 -2.78 6.84 -9.58
C VAL A 5 -1.39 6.25 -9.82
N GLN A 6 -0.60 6.09 -8.76
CA GLN A 6 0.72 5.49 -8.83
C GLN A 6 0.66 3.98 -8.57
N HIS A 7 1.15 3.19 -9.52
CA HIS A 7 1.25 1.74 -9.40
C HIS A 7 2.69 1.32 -9.08
N PHE A 8 2.87 0.62 -7.95
CA PHE A 8 4.15 0.04 -7.56
C PHE A 8 4.11 -1.48 -7.73
N LYS A 9 5.08 -2.04 -8.44
CA LYS A 9 5.18 -3.49 -8.64
C LYS A 9 5.84 -4.14 -7.43
N VAL A 10 5.11 -5.01 -6.74
CA VAL A 10 5.69 -5.87 -5.71
C VAL A 10 6.58 -6.93 -6.37
N LEU A 11 7.84 -6.96 -5.95
CA LEU A 11 8.83 -7.95 -6.36
C LEU A 11 9.01 -8.99 -5.26
N ARG A 12 9.49 -10.17 -5.65
CA ARG A 12 9.78 -11.28 -4.75
C ARG A 12 11.17 -11.84 -5.05
N ASP A 13 11.97 -12.06 -4.02
CA ASP A 13 13.31 -12.66 -4.19
C ASP A 13 13.26 -14.19 -4.13
N GLY A 14 14.38 -14.86 -4.44
CA GLY A 14 14.47 -16.32 -4.43
C GLY A 14 14.24 -16.97 -3.05
N LYS A 15 14.46 -16.23 -1.96
CA LYS A 15 14.12 -16.67 -0.58
C LYS A 15 12.66 -16.40 -0.20
N GLY A 16 11.92 -15.72 -1.08
CA GLY A 16 10.48 -15.50 -0.93
C GLY A 16 10.08 -14.20 -0.24
N HIS A 17 11.00 -13.28 0.07
CA HIS A 17 10.68 -11.98 0.66
C HIS A 17 10.12 -11.03 -0.40
N TYR A 18 9.22 -10.15 0.04
CA TYR A 18 8.55 -9.14 -0.78
C TYR A 18 9.22 -7.78 -0.63
N PHE A 19 9.32 -7.02 -1.72
CA PHE A 19 9.90 -5.67 -1.70
C PHE A 19 9.42 -4.81 -2.88
N LEU A 20 9.48 -3.48 -2.69
CA LEU A 20 9.34 -2.49 -3.76
C LEU A 20 10.68 -1.85 -4.10
N TRP A 21 11.48 -1.58 -3.07
CA TRP A 21 12.80 -0.93 -3.15
C TRP A 21 13.87 -1.81 -2.47
N SER A 22 14.71 -1.24 -1.60
CA SER A 22 15.76 -1.99 -0.91
C SER A 22 15.23 -2.83 0.26
N GLU A 23 14.15 -2.39 0.91
CA GLU A 23 13.59 -3.02 2.10
C GLU A 23 12.81 -4.29 1.76
N LYS A 24 13.11 -5.38 2.48
CA LYS A 24 12.54 -6.71 2.26
C LYS A 24 11.68 -7.15 3.44
N PHE A 25 10.57 -7.83 3.13
CA PHE A 25 9.58 -8.25 4.12
C PHE A 25 9.18 -9.71 3.93
N ASP A 26 8.97 -10.44 5.03
CA ASP A 26 8.54 -11.84 5.00
C ASP A 26 7.09 -12.02 4.50
N SER A 27 6.30 -10.94 4.50
CA SER A 27 4.90 -10.96 4.08
C SER A 27 4.48 -9.63 3.46
N LEU A 28 3.44 -9.70 2.62
CA LEU A 28 2.80 -8.50 2.06
C LEU A 28 2.23 -7.59 3.15
N ASN A 29 1.70 -8.18 4.24
CA ASN A 29 1.16 -7.40 5.35
C ASN A 29 2.25 -6.55 6.02
N LYS A 30 3.42 -7.14 6.31
CA LYS A 30 4.55 -6.39 6.89
C LYS A 30 5.03 -5.27 5.95
N LEU A 31 5.07 -5.53 4.64
CA LEU A 31 5.42 -4.52 3.63
C LEU A 31 4.44 -3.35 3.68
N VAL A 32 3.13 -3.64 3.72
CA VAL A 32 2.09 -2.61 3.78
C VAL A 32 2.20 -1.81 5.08
N GLU A 33 2.36 -2.48 6.22
CA GLU A 33 2.51 -1.83 7.53
C GLU A 33 3.70 -0.87 7.57
N TYR A 34 4.85 -1.28 7.03
CA TYR A 34 6.03 -0.42 6.95
C TYR A 34 5.75 0.88 6.19
N TYR A 35 5.15 0.79 5.00
CA TYR A 35 4.84 1.97 4.18
C TYR A 35 3.64 2.79 4.69
N LYS A 36 2.99 2.42 5.81
CA LYS A 36 2.09 3.33 6.54
C LYS A 36 2.88 4.40 7.31
N GLY A 37 4.10 4.07 7.76
CA GLY A 37 4.99 4.96 8.50
C GLY A 37 6.15 5.54 7.68
N SER A 38 6.45 4.93 6.53
CA SER A 38 7.53 5.34 5.62
C SER A 38 6.99 5.64 4.22
N SER A 39 7.62 6.57 3.51
CA SER A 39 7.17 6.91 2.15
C SER A 39 7.34 5.74 1.19
N ILE A 40 6.30 5.40 0.44
CA ILE A 40 6.35 4.40 -0.63
C ILE A 40 7.01 4.93 -1.89
N SER A 41 7.03 6.24 -2.09
CA SER A 41 7.68 6.91 -3.22
C SER A 41 9.04 7.48 -2.82
N LYS A 42 10.00 7.48 -3.77
CA LYS A 42 11.34 8.07 -3.61
C LYS A 42 11.41 9.55 -3.97
N THR A 43 10.45 10.03 -4.77
CA THR A 43 10.43 11.41 -5.28
C THR A 43 9.46 12.29 -4.51
N THR A 44 8.40 11.69 -3.97
CA THR A 44 7.33 12.36 -3.25
C THR A 44 7.04 11.64 -1.95
N GLN A 45 6.56 12.37 -0.95
CA GLN A 45 6.25 11.80 0.37
C GLN A 45 4.83 11.26 0.38
N ILE A 46 4.68 9.94 0.19
CA ILE A 46 3.38 9.26 0.06
C ILE A 46 3.35 8.09 1.03
N TYR A 47 2.33 8.04 1.89
CA TYR A 47 2.15 6.97 2.86
C TYR A 47 0.93 6.13 2.51
N LEU A 48 1.01 4.83 2.75
CA LEU A 48 -0.15 3.95 2.68
C LEU A 48 -1.13 4.31 3.80
N ARG A 49 -2.41 4.38 3.45
CA ARG A 49 -3.51 4.59 4.38
C ARG A 49 -4.52 3.47 4.20
N ASP A 50 -5.17 3.06 5.29
CA ASP A 50 -6.34 2.21 5.19
C ASP A 50 -7.39 2.94 4.35
N SER A 51 -7.94 2.25 3.36
CA SER A 51 -9.10 2.76 2.64
C SER A 51 -10.21 2.89 3.68
N LYS A 52 -10.69 4.13 3.92
CA LYS A 52 -11.89 4.33 4.72
C LYS A 52 -12.97 3.51 4.03
N LYS A 53 -13.35 2.37 4.61
CA LYS A 53 -14.51 1.62 4.14
C LYS A 53 -15.64 2.63 4.13
N GLU A 54 -16.03 3.08 2.95
CA GLU A 54 -17.31 3.75 2.79
C GLU A 54 -18.31 2.75 3.37
N ALA A 55 -18.84 3.07 4.54
CA ALA A 55 -19.97 2.35 5.06
C ALA A 55 -21.05 2.53 4.00
N LYS A 56 -21.20 1.54 3.11
CA LYS A 56 -22.39 1.39 2.29
C LYS A 56 -23.52 1.20 3.28
N VAL A 57 -24.07 2.33 3.75
CA VAL A 57 -25.36 2.41 4.41
C VAL A 57 -26.33 1.89 3.37
N ARG A 58 -26.60 0.59 3.44
CA ARG A 58 -27.69 -0.05 2.71
C ARG A 58 -28.98 0.40 3.37
N THR A 59 -29.38 1.64 3.17
CA THR A 59 -30.76 2.08 3.43
C THR A 59 -31.61 1.58 2.27
N GLY A 60 -32.05 0.34 2.39
CA GLY A 60 -33.09 -0.24 1.56
C GLY A 60 -34.17 -0.81 2.46
N VAL A 61 -34.99 0.06 3.07
CA VAL A 61 -36.33 -0.25 3.58
C VAL A 61 -37.18 1.01 3.44
N THR A 62 -38.04 1.03 2.43
CA THR A 62 -39.48 1.38 2.49
C THR A 62 -40.09 0.96 1.16
#